data_AF-A0AAT9IYK3-F1
#
_entry.id   AF-A0AAT9IYK3-F1
#
_cell.length_a   1.000
_cell.length_b   1.000
_cell.length_c   1.000
_cell.angle_alpha   90.00
_cell.angle_beta   90.00
_cell.angle_gamma   90.00
#
_symmetry.space_group_name_H-M   'P 1'
#
loop_
_entity.id
_entity.type
_entity.pdbx_description
1 polymer ?
#
loop_
_entity_poly.entity_id
_entity_poly.type
_entity_poly.pdbx_seq_one_letter_code
_entity_poly.pdbx_strand_id
1 'polypeptide(L)'
;MSKSVLSDLDLGGTARILNLPAPASDNEPARMADLNRAVEGLAWKDSVRVASTANINLTAPGASIGGINMAANDSFLAKDQTAPAENGIYIWNGAAIPATRHLNANTADELEQAVVSIEEGASANATFRQTSVNFTLGTGAVVWAPFGSSAAAASETLAGTIEIATQVEADAGTDDVRAITPKKMAEWSGRKLKATAPIGDGSATSFAVNHNFNTRDVTVGVYRNSGNYDEVMCDIERTNLNTVTLKFAVAPAATALRVVIIA
;
A
#
# COMPACT_ATOMS: atom_id res chain seq x y z
N MET A 1 35.45 34.92 -4.16
CA MET A 1 34.57 35.82 -3.39
C MET A 1 33.21 35.82 -4.06
N SER A 2 32.13 35.55 -3.32
CA SER A 2 30.76 35.74 -3.80
C SER A 2 30.36 37.21 -3.69
N LYS A 3 29.38 37.64 -4.50
CA LYS A 3 28.77 38.96 -4.42
C LYS A 3 27.34 38.78 -3.94
N SER A 4 26.93 39.49 -2.89
CA SER A 4 25.53 39.53 -2.45
C SER A 4 24.72 40.41 -3.40
N VAL A 5 23.56 39.90 -3.83
CA VAL A 5 22.57 40.63 -4.60
C VAL A 5 21.34 40.80 -3.69
N LEU A 6 21.06 42.04 -3.28
CA LEU A 6 20.01 42.39 -2.30
C LEU A 6 18.80 43.08 -2.97
N SER A 7 18.68 42.92 -4.29
CA SER A 7 17.62 43.47 -5.12
C SER A 7 17.34 42.51 -6.27
N ASP A 8 16.24 42.69 -7.00
CA ASP A 8 15.95 41.87 -8.17
C ASP A 8 17.00 42.06 -9.26
N LEU A 9 17.28 40.98 -10.00
CA LEU A 9 18.17 40.96 -11.15
C LEU A 9 17.35 40.73 -12.42
N ASP A 10 17.02 41.81 -13.12
CA ASP A 10 16.39 41.76 -14.45
C ASP A 10 17.46 41.67 -15.54
N LEU A 11 17.32 40.69 -16.45
CA LEU A 11 18.23 40.44 -17.57
C LEU A 11 17.73 41.02 -18.90
N GLY A 12 16.56 41.68 -18.92
CA GLY A 12 16.02 42.40 -20.08
C GLY A 12 15.85 41.55 -21.33
N GLY A 13 15.68 40.23 -21.18
CA GLY A 13 15.51 39.26 -22.27
C GLY A 13 16.74 39.07 -23.19
N THR A 14 17.88 39.69 -22.88
CA THR A 14 19.07 39.69 -23.75
C THR A 14 20.34 39.24 -23.03
N ALA A 15 20.48 39.56 -21.74
CA ALA A 15 21.61 39.11 -20.93
C ALA A 15 21.46 37.63 -20.53
N ARG A 16 22.59 36.90 -20.48
CA ARG A 16 22.65 35.46 -20.16
C ARG A 16 23.60 35.20 -18.99
N ILE A 17 23.27 34.22 -18.15
CA ILE A 17 24.18 33.67 -17.15
C ILE A 17 25.04 32.60 -17.83
N LEU A 18 26.37 32.79 -17.86
CA LEU A 18 27.33 31.86 -18.46
C LEU A 18 28.13 31.14 -17.37
N ASN A 19 28.61 29.93 -17.67
CA ASN A 19 29.45 29.11 -16.77
C ASN A 19 28.83 28.82 -15.39
N LEU A 20 27.50 28.70 -15.29
CA LEU A 20 26.83 28.26 -14.07
C LEU A 20 27.22 26.79 -13.76
N PRO A 21 27.80 26.48 -12.59
CA PRO A 21 28.09 25.10 -12.20
C PRO A 21 26.80 24.30 -11.95
N ALA A 22 26.92 22.96 -11.85
CA ALA A 22 25.78 22.12 -11.48
C ALA A 22 25.28 22.49 -10.07
N PRO A 23 23.95 22.57 -9.84
CA PRO A 23 23.42 22.89 -8.52
C PRO A 23 23.79 21.81 -7.51
N ALA A 24 24.23 22.22 -6.32
CA ALA A 24 24.62 21.33 -5.22
C ALA A 24 23.52 21.15 -4.16
N SER A 25 22.42 21.91 -4.26
CA SER A 25 21.27 21.85 -3.35
C SER A 25 19.98 22.32 -4.03
N ASP A 26 18.83 22.03 -3.42
CA ASP A 26 17.49 22.34 -3.97
C ASP A 26 17.19 23.85 -4.06
N ASN A 27 17.97 24.69 -3.38
CA ASN A 27 17.79 26.15 -3.38
C ASN A 27 18.64 26.86 -4.45
N GLU A 28 19.34 26.12 -5.30
CA GLU A 28 20.18 26.66 -6.38
C GLU A 28 19.47 26.63 -7.74
N PRO A 29 19.76 27.58 -8.64
CA PRO A 29 19.14 27.61 -9.98
C PRO A 29 19.55 26.41 -10.84
N ALA A 30 18.58 25.71 -11.41
CA ALA A 30 18.82 24.60 -12.33
C ALA A 30 19.31 25.10 -13.71
N ARG A 31 20.25 24.37 -14.32
CA ARG A 31 20.67 24.62 -15.71
C ARG A 31 19.66 23.95 -16.64
N MET A 32 19.43 24.53 -17.83
CA MET A 32 18.59 23.90 -18.85
C MET A 32 19.07 22.48 -19.20
N ALA A 33 20.38 22.23 -19.15
CA ALA A 33 20.93 20.89 -19.38
C ALA A 33 20.62 19.89 -18.25
N ASP A 34 20.38 20.35 -17.02
CA ASP A 34 19.96 19.47 -15.91
C ASP A 34 18.48 19.14 -16.03
N LEU A 35 17.66 20.13 -16.40
CA LEU A 35 16.25 19.92 -16.74
C LEU A 35 16.10 18.98 -17.94
N ASN A 36 16.85 19.21 -19.00
CA ASN A 36 16.84 18.35 -20.18
C ASN A 36 17.30 16.94 -19.82
N ARG A 37 18.35 16.74 -19.02
CA ARG A 37 18.74 15.38 -18.58
C ARG A 37 17.70 14.71 -17.69
N ALA A 38 17.00 15.46 -16.86
CA ALA A 38 15.92 14.94 -16.03
C ALA A 38 14.69 14.54 -16.87
N VAL A 39 14.50 15.16 -18.02
CA VAL A 39 13.37 14.93 -18.95
C VAL A 39 13.76 14.03 -20.14
N GLU A 40 15.05 13.92 -20.46
CA GLU A 40 15.61 13.13 -21.56
C GLU A 40 15.34 11.64 -21.29
N GLY A 41 14.49 11.05 -22.14
CA GLY A 41 14.08 9.65 -22.06
C GLY A 41 12.63 9.43 -21.65
N LEU A 42 11.84 10.49 -21.40
CA LEU A 42 10.39 10.41 -21.19
C LEU A 42 9.66 11.28 -22.22
N ALA A 43 8.93 10.64 -23.15
CA ALA A 43 8.12 11.32 -24.14
C ALA A 43 6.67 11.45 -23.64
N TRP A 44 6.43 12.41 -22.74
CA TRP A 44 5.09 12.66 -22.22
C TRP A 44 4.11 12.99 -23.35
N LYS A 45 2.96 12.32 -23.33
CA LYS A 45 1.80 12.57 -24.18
C LYS A 45 0.74 13.31 -23.39
N ASP A 46 -0.17 13.95 -24.11
CA ASP A 46 -1.40 14.45 -23.51
C ASP A 46 -2.13 13.31 -22.80
N SER A 47 -2.78 13.64 -21.68
CA SER A 47 -3.60 12.68 -20.96
C SER A 47 -4.70 12.13 -21.87
N VAL A 48 -5.07 10.87 -21.62
CA VAL A 48 -6.19 10.24 -22.31
C VAL A 48 -7.31 10.01 -21.31
N ARG A 49 -8.55 10.06 -21.79
CA ARG A 49 -9.71 9.98 -20.92
C ARG A 49 -9.78 8.63 -20.22
N VAL A 50 -9.54 7.53 -20.94
CA VAL A 50 -9.62 6.16 -20.42
C VAL A 50 -8.58 5.23 -21.02
N ALA A 51 -8.34 4.10 -20.35
CA ALA A 51 -7.57 2.97 -20.90
C ALA A 51 -8.46 1.74 -21.08
N SER A 52 -8.09 0.88 -22.03
CA SER A 52 -8.68 -0.45 -22.16
C SER A 52 -8.43 -1.29 -20.90
N THR A 53 -9.34 -2.22 -20.63
CA THR A 53 -9.19 -3.29 -19.62
C THR A 53 -9.25 -4.69 -20.23
N ALA A 54 -9.52 -4.78 -21.53
CA ALA A 54 -9.61 -5.99 -22.33
C ALA A 54 -9.44 -5.62 -23.82
N ASN A 55 -9.38 -6.63 -24.68
CA ASN A 55 -9.32 -6.45 -26.13
C ASN A 55 -10.53 -5.65 -26.66
N ILE A 56 -10.27 -4.61 -27.47
CA ILE A 56 -11.29 -3.76 -28.09
C ILE A 56 -11.26 -3.99 -29.60
N ASN A 57 -12.41 -4.15 -30.24
CA ASN A 57 -12.47 -4.14 -31.70
C ASN A 57 -12.27 -2.69 -32.21
N LEU A 58 -11.06 -2.34 -32.66
CA LEU A 58 -10.75 -0.98 -33.10
C LEU A 58 -11.54 -0.52 -34.34
N THR A 59 -12.16 -1.43 -35.10
CA THR A 59 -13.05 -1.06 -36.22
C THR A 59 -14.48 -0.72 -35.79
N ALA A 60 -14.86 -1.13 -34.58
CA ALA A 60 -16.16 -0.87 -33.96
C ALA A 60 -15.99 -0.93 -32.43
N PRO A 61 -15.43 0.12 -31.80
CA PRO A 61 -14.94 0.08 -30.42
C PRO A 61 -16.05 -0.02 -29.36
N GLY A 62 -17.32 0.12 -29.76
CA GLY A 62 -18.45 0.13 -28.84
C GLY A 62 -18.66 1.49 -28.17
N ALA A 63 -19.76 1.62 -27.43
CA ALA A 63 -20.17 2.88 -26.80
C ALA A 63 -19.39 3.21 -25.52
N SER A 64 -18.68 2.24 -24.94
CA SER A 64 -17.93 2.43 -23.71
C SER A 64 -16.57 1.74 -23.73
N ILE A 65 -15.60 2.38 -23.09
CA ILE A 65 -14.23 1.87 -22.90
C ILE A 65 -13.84 2.09 -21.44
N GLY A 66 -13.23 1.09 -20.80
CA GLY A 66 -12.78 1.21 -19.40
C GLY A 66 -13.91 1.50 -18.40
N GLY A 67 -15.16 1.19 -18.75
CA GLY A 67 -16.35 1.47 -17.95
C GLY A 67 -16.98 2.87 -18.17
N ILE A 68 -16.44 3.68 -19.08
CA ILE A 68 -16.91 5.04 -19.35
C ILE A 68 -17.55 5.12 -20.74
N ASN A 69 -18.67 5.83 -20.85
CA ASN A 69 -19.32 6.13 -22.13
C ASN A 69 -18.49 7.14 -22.92
N MET A 70 -18.15 6.78 -24.15
CA MET A 70 -17.29 7.58 -25.02
C MET A 70 -18.12 8.62 -25.80
N ALA A 71 -17.53 9.80 -25.98
CA ALA A 71 -17.99 10.84 -26.88
C ALA A 71 -17.05 10.95 -28.08
N ALA A 72 -17.55 11.51 -29.18
CA ALA A 72 -16.75 11.73 -30.38
C ALA A 72 -15.53 12.61 -30.05
N ASN A 73 -14.36 12.21 -30.54
CA ASN A 73 -13.04 12.80 -30.31
C ASN A 73 -12.40 12.53 -28.95
N ASP A 74 -12.99 11.68 -28.10
CA ASP A 74 -12.33 11.27 -26.87
C ASP A 74 -11.08 10.42 -27.16
N SER A 75 -9.97 10.79 -26.52
CA SER A 75 -8.73 10.00 -26.57
C SER A 75 -8.79 8.84 -25.58
N PHE A 76 -8.30 7.67 -26.00
CA PHE A 76 -8.15 6.50 -25.13
C PHE A 76 -6.86 5.73 -25.42
N LEU A 77 -6.36 5.02 -24.41
CA LEU A 77 -5.24 4.08 -24.55
C LEU A 77 -5.77 2.66 -24.82
N ALA A 78 -5.47 2.11 -25.99
CA ALA A 78 -5.64 0.68 -26.28
C ALA A 78 -4.34 -0.06 -25.94
N LYS A 79 -4.30 -0.72 -24.78
CA LYS A 79 -3.10 -1.45 -24.30
C LYS A 79 -3.27 -2.97 -24.21
N ASP A 80 -4.51 -3.46 -24.28
CA ASP A 80 -4.84 -4.88 -24.08
C ASP A 80 -5.30 -5.57 -25.38
N GLN A 81 -4.76 -5.16 -26.54
CA GLN A 81 -5.09 -5.80 -27.82
C GLN A 81 -4.52 -7.21 -27.90
N THR A 82 -5.27 -8.11 -28.53
CA THR A 82 -4.85 -9.50 -28.78
C THR A 82 -3.66 -9.54 -29.74
N ALA A 83 -3.62 -8.62 -30.71
CA ALA A 83 -2.44 -8.36 -31.51
C ALA A 83 -1.70 -7.13 -30.94
N PRO A 84 -0.56 -7.30 -30.25
CA PRO A 84 0.11 -6.18 -29.59
C PRO A 84 0.58 -5.07 -30.53
N ALA A 85 0.66 -5.33 -31.85
CA ALA A 85 0.95 -4.29 -32.85
C ALA A 85 -0.16 -3.23 -32.97
N GLU A 86 -1.38 -3.57 -32.54
CA GLU A 86 -2.54 -2.68 -32.53
C GLU A 86 -2.63 -1.83 -31.26
N ASN A 87 -1.79 -2.09 -30.26
CA ASN A 87 -1.73 -1.23 -29.08
C ASN A 87 -1.27 0.19 -29.44
N GLY A 88 -1.73 1.19 -28.69
CA GLY A 88 -1.42 2.59 -28.92
C GLY A 88 -2.48 3.54 -28.36
N ILE A 89 -2.29 4.84 -28.63
CA ILE A 89 -3.24 5.88 -28.26
C ILE A 89 -4.16 6.15 -29.47
N TYR A 90 -5.45 6.22 -29.23
CA TYR A 90 -6.48 6.32 -30.26
C TYR A 90 -7.50 7.43 -29.94
N ILE A 91 -8.10 7.96 -30.99
CA ILE A 91 -9.29 8.81 -30.96
C ILE A 91 -10.52 7.94 -31.24
N TRP A 92 -11.50 8.03 -30.34
CA TRP A 92 -12.79 7.39 -30.53
C TRP A 92 -13.67 8.23 -31.46
N ASN A 93 -14.12 7.65 -32.58
CA ASN A 93 -14.90 8.35 -33.61
C ASN A 93 -16.40 8.00 -33.60
N GLY A 94 -16.80 6.96 -32.88
CA GLY A 94 -18.15 6.42 -32.89
C GLY A 94 -18.17 4.96 -32.47
N ALA A 95 -19.30 4.48 -31.93
CA ALA A 95 -19.39 3.12 -31.41
C ALA A 95 -19.20 2.03 -32.50
N ALA A 96 -19.61 2.33 -33.72
CA ALA A 96 -19.49 1.48 -34.90
C ALA A 96 -18.61 2.12 -35.99
N ILE A 97 -17.76 3.08 -35.62
CA ILE A 97 -16.84 3.77 -36.52
C ILE A 97 -15.42 3.40 -36.11
N PRO A 98 -14.54 3.04 -37.05
CA PRO A 98 -13.15 2.72 -36.73
C PRO A 98 -12.49 3.84 -35.93
N ALA A 99 -11.83 3.50 -34.83
CA ALA A 99 -11.00 4.41 -34.07
C ALA A 99 -9.76 4.79 -34.89
N THR A 100 -9.33 6.05 -34.80
CA THR A 100 -8.14 6.53 -35.51
C THR A 100 -6.97 6.59 -34.54
N ARG A 101 -5.77 6.16 -34.93
CA ARG A 101 -4.57 6.39 -34.10
C ARG A 101 -4.39 7.89 -33.86
N HIS A 102 -4.05 8.25 -32.63
CA HIS A 102 -3.86 9.64 -32.25
C HIS A 102 -2.68 10.27 -33.02
N LEU A 103 -2.81 11.54 -33.41
CA LEU A 103 -1.85 12.21 -34.29
C LEU A 103 -0.44 12.29 -33.68
N ASN A 104 -0.34 12.48 -32.35
CA ASN A 104 0.94 12.53 -31.62
C ASN A 104 1.51 11.14 -31.25
N ALA A 105 0.94 10.07 -31.80
CA ALA A 105 1.27 8.68 -31.48
C ALA A 105 1.05 7.74 -32.69
N ASN A 106 1.31 8.25 -33.90
CA ASN A 106 1.06 7.54 -35.16
C ASN A 106 2.35 7.11 -35.89
N THR A 107 3.52 7.32 -35.27
CA THR A 107 4.81 6.78 -35.72
C THR A 107 5.49 5.99 -34.61
N ALA A 108 6.47 5.15 -34.98
CA ALA A 108 7.28 4.42 -33.99
C ALA A 108 8.09 5.39 -33.11
N ASP A 109 8.71 6.40 -33.71
CA ASP A 109 9.53 7.41 -33.01
C ASP A 109 8.72 8.21 -31.98
N GLU A 110 7.46 8.53 -32.28
CA GLU A 110 6.60 9.21 -31.32
C GLU A 110 6.19 8.33 -30.14
N LEU A 111 6.09 7.03 -30.35
CA LEU A 111 5.67 6.07 -29.32
C LEU A 111 6.83 5.55 -28.49
N GLU A 112 8.07 5.68 -28.97
CA GLU A 112 9.27 5.28 -28.26
C GLU A 112 9.37 6.06 -26.93
N GLN A 113 9.34 5.31 -25.82
CA GLN A 113 9.33 5.86 -24.45
C GLN A 113 8.14 6.81 -24.16
N ALA A 114 7.05 6.69 -24.91
CA ALA A 114 5.87 7.49 -24.69
C ALA A 114 5.27 7.22 -23.30
N VAL A 115 4.92 8.27 -22.57
CA VAL A 115 4.28 8.19 -21.25
C VAL A 115 2.92 8.87 -21.32
N VAL A 116 1.88 8.20 -20.84
CA VAL A 116 0.50 8.71 -20.89
C VAL A 116 -0.21 8.47 -19.56
N SER A 117 -0.90 9.49 -19.05
CA SER A 117 -1.74 9.41 -17.84
C SER A 117 -3.21 9.19 -18.20
N ILE A 118 -3.95 8.52 -17.31
CA ILE A 118 -5.36 8.19 -17.48
C ILE A 118 -6.23 9.01 -16.53
N GLU A 119 -7.25 9.69 -17.07
CA GLU A 119 -8.10 10.62 -16.31
C GLU A 119 -9.25 9.92 -15.56
N GLU A 120 -9.90 8.94 -16.20
CA GLU A 120 -11.14 8.32 -15.69
C GLU A 120 -11.20 6.80 -15.95
N GLY A 121 -12.28 6.18 -15.46
CA GLY A 121 -12.56 4.75 -15.66
C GLY A 121 -11.77 3.83 -14.72
N ALA A 122 -11.76 2.54 -15.05
CA ALA A 122 -11.14 1.51 -14.20
C ALA A 122 -9.62 1.67 -13.98
N SER A 123 -8.95 2.49 -14.80
CA SER A 123 -7.52 2.80 -14.67
C SER A 123 -7.25 4.27 -14.34
N ALA A 124 -8.24 5.00 -13.78
CA ALA A 124 -8.06 6.40 -13.40
C ALA A 124 -6.85 6.62 -12.49
N ASN A 125 -6.10 7.69 -12.73
CA ASN A 125 -4.84 8.05 -12.06
C ASN A 125 -3.66 7.10 -12.32
N ALA A 126 -3.81 6.08 -13.15
CA ALA A 126 -2.69 5.29 -13.63
C ALA A 126 -1.88 6.08 -14.66
N THR A 127 -0.59 5.76 -14.78
CA THR A 127 0.27 6.23 -15.86
C THR A 127 0.90 5.01 -16.52
N PHE A 128 1.02 5.01 -17.84
CA PHE A 128 1.62 3.93 -18.61
C PHE A 128 2.78 4.45 -19.46
N ARG A 129 3.83 3.66 -19.59
CA ARG A 129 4.97 3.91 -20.47
C ARG A 129 5.06 2.82 -21.53
N GLN A 130 5.27 3.23 -22.78
CA GLN A 130 5.62 2.32 -23.85
C GLN A 130 7.06 1.84 -23.68
N THR A 131 7.31 0.53 -23.76
CA THR A 131 8.62 -0.07 -23.42
C THR A 131 9.28 -0.86 -24.55
N SER A 132 8.60 -1.10 -25.68
CA SER A 132 9.22 -1.78 -26.81
C SER A 132 10.24 -0.85 -27.46
N VAL A 133 11.48 -1.31 -27.61
CA VAL A 133 12.57 -0.51 -28.20
C VAL A 133 12.67 -0.81 -29.69
N ASN A 134 12.83 0.23 -30.52
CA ASN A 134 13.09 0.11 -31.97
C ASN A 134 12.05 -0.75 -32.72
N PHE A 135 10.80 -0.74 -32.28
CA PHE A 135 9.74 -1.51 -32.92
C PHE A 135 9.28 -0.85 -34.24
N THR A 136 8.72 -1.64 -35.16
CA THR A 136 8.04 -1.11 -36.35
C THR A 136 6.55 -0.98 -36.07
N LEU A 137 5.97 0.21 -36.20
CA LEU A 137 4.54 0.41 -35.95
C LEU A 137 3.69 -0.37 -36.96
N GLY A 138 2.64 -1.04 -36.47
CA GLY A 138 1.71 -1.83 -37.29
C GLY A 138 2.12 -3.29 -37.48
N THR A 139 3.37 -3.67 -37.18
CA THR A 139 3.84 -5.07 -37.26
C THR A 139 4.57 -5.53 -36.00
N GLY A 140 5.37 -4.65 -35.38
CA GLY A 140 6.04 -4.89 -34.11
C GLY A 140 5.10 -4.73 -32.92
N ALA A 141 5.36 -5.47 -31.84
CA ALA A 141 4.58 -5.38 -30.62
C ALA A 141 4.77 -4.03 -29.93
N VAL A 142 3.67 -3.32 -29.65
CA VAL A 142 3.66 -2.11 -28.83
C VAL A 142 3.23 -2.51 -27.41
N VAL A 143 4.18 -2.46 -26.47
CA VAL A 143 3.94 -2.87 -25.08
C VAL A 143 3.86 -1.64 -24.20
N TRP A 144 2.76 -1.49 -23.45
CA TRP A 144 2.57 -0.46 -22.45
C TRP A 144 2.64 -1.08 -21.06
N ALA A 145 3.59 -0.63 -20.24
CA ALA A 145 3.76 -1.06 -18.87
C ALA A 145 3.33 0.06 -17.90
N PRO A 146 2.82 -0.24 -16.70
CA PRO A 146 2.59 0.77 -15.68
C PRO A 146 3.86 1.57 -15.42
N PHE A 147 3.73 2.89 -15.40
CA PHE A 147 4.80 3.85 -15.12
C PHE A 147 4.45 4.58 -13.83
N GLY A 148 5.33 4.50 -12.84
CA GLY A 148 5.12 5.18 -11.56
C GLY A 148 4.10 4.54 -10.61
N SER A 149 3.38 3.47 -10.99
CA SER A 149 2.51 2.72 -10.05
C SER A 149 2.36 1.22 -10.35
N SER A 150 3.12 0.42 -9.61
CA SER A 150 2.75 -0.84 -8.92
C SER A 150 4.04 -1.62 -8.68
N ALA A 151 4.65 -1.44 -7.50
CA ALA A 151 5.53 -2.50 -7.03
C ALA A 151 4.68 -3.77 -6.99
N ALA A 152 5.17 -4.86 -7.60
CA ALA A 152 4.45 -6.13 -7.68
C ALA A 152 3.90 -6.55 -6.31
N ALA A 153 2.89 -7.40 -6.25
CA ALA A 153 2.46 -7.96 -4.96
C ALA A 153 3.66 -8.58 -4.23
N ALA A 154 3.80 -8.28 -2.94
CA ALA A 154 4.82 -8.91 -2.12
C ALA A 154 4.60 -10.44 -2.10
N SER A 155 5.69 -11.19 -2.13
CA SER A 155 5.69 -12.64 -1.89
C SER A 155 6.85 -12.98 -0.96
N GLU A 156 6.94 -14.24 -0.53
CA GLU A 156 8.07 -14.72 0.26
C GLU A 156 9.44 -14.56 -0.44
N THR A 157 9.45 -14.45 -1.77
CA THR A 157 10.67 -14.37 -2.59
C THR A 157 10.89 -13.02 -3.27
N LEU A 158 9.87 -12.16 -3.28
CA LEU A 158 9.89 -10.88 -4.01
C LEU A 158 9.34 -9.77 -3.12
N ALA A 159 10.14 -8.73 -2.90
CA ALA A 159 9.68 -7.51 -2.24
C ALA A 159 8.64 -6.78 -3.11
N GLY A 160 7.59 -6.26 -2.48
CA GLY A 160 6.43 -5.73 -3.20
C GLY A 160 5.49 -4.92 -2.33
N THR A 161 4.34 -4.55 -2.90
CA THR A 161 3.23 -3.94 -2.14
C THR A 161 2.41 -5.01 -1.43
N ILE A 162 1.91 -4.69 -0.23
CA ILE A 162 1.09 -5.59 0.59
C ILE A 162 -0.10 -4.85 1.19
N GLU A 163 -1.28 -5.48 1.15
CA GLU A 163 -2.49 -4.97 1.80
C GLU A 163 -2.48 -5.34 3.30
N ILE A 164 -3.12 -4.50 4.10
CA ILE A 164 -3.24 -4.68 5.54
C ILE A 164 -4.55 -5.42 5.85
N ALA A 165 -4.47 -6.66 6.38
CA ALA A 165 -5.62 -7.52 6.66
C ALA A 165 -6.62 -6.86 7.63
N THR A 166 -7.92 -7.11 7.52
CA THR A 166 -8.91 -6.72 8.55
C THR A 166 -8.73 -7.53 9.85
N GLN A 167 -9.39 -7.11 10.94
CA GLN A 167 -9.36 -7.88 12.19
C GLN A 167 -10.01 -9.27 12.02
N VAL A 168 -11.09 -9.35 11.24
CA VAL A 168 -11.78 -10.61 10.95
C VAL A 168 -10.87 -11.59 10.18
N GLU A 169 -10.13 -11.09 9.20
CA GLU A 169 -9.15 -11.90 8.46
C GLU A 169 -7.99 -12.34 9.35
N ALA A 170 -7.48 -11.46 10.21
CA ALA A 170 -6.45 -11.78 11.19
C ALA A 170 -6.89 -12.89 12.17
N ASP A 171 -8.14 -12.83 12.62
CA ASP A 171 -8.72 -13.85 13.51
C ASP A 171 -8.99 -15.18 12.80
N ALA A 172 -9.36 -15.15 11.51
CA ALA A 172 -9.53 -16.36 10.71
C ALA A 172 -8.22 -17.11 10.47
N GLY A 173 -7.10 -16.38 10.29
CA GLY A 173 -5.76 -16.96 10.20
C GLY A 173 -5.50 -17.80 8.95
N THR A 174 -6.26 -17.58 7.87
CA THR A 174 -6.14 -18.32 6.59
C THR A 174 -5.51 -17.50 5.47
N ASP A 175 -5.30 -16.20 5.66
CA ASP A 175 -4.77 -15.27 4.67
C ASP A 175 -3.23 -15.22 4.74
N ASP A 176 -2.55 -15.54 3.64
CA ASP A 176 -1.09 -15.51 3.51
C ASP A 176 -0.57 -14.31 2.68
N VAL A 177 -1.46 -13.50 2.10
CA VAL A 177 -1.11 -12.41 1.18
C VAL A 177 -1.19 -11.03 1.82
N ARG A 178 -1.58 -10.93 3.09
CA ARG A 178 -1.79 -9.66 3.80
C ARG A 178 -0.95 -9.51 5.07
N ALA A 179 -0.63 -8.27 5.41
CA ALA A 179 0.14 -7.93 6.60
C ALA A 179 -0.75 -7.60 7.81
N ILE A 180 -0.23 -7.96 8.99
CA ILE A 180 -0.84 -7.68 10.31
C ILE A 180 -0.22 -6.41 10.91
N THR A 181 -1.05 -5.59 11.57
CA THR A 181 -0.59 -4.41 12.32
C THR A 181 -0.44 -4.73 13.81
N PRO A 182 0.32 -3.92 14.59
CA PRO A 182 0.42 -4.11 16.03
C PRO A 182 -0.92 -4.18 16.76
N LYS A 183 -1.90 -3.37 16.34
CA LYS A 183 -3.27 -3.41 16.90
C LYS A 183 -3.92 -4.78 16.68
N LYS A 184 -3.82 -5.33 15.47
CA LYS A 184 -4.39 -6.64 15.12
C LYS A 184 -3.73 -7.77 15.88
N MET A 185 -2.41 -7.72 16.05
CA MET A 185 -1.68 -8.67 16.89
C MET A 185 -2.12 -8.58 18.36
N ALA A 186 -2.34 -7.36 18.88
CA ALA A 186 -2.81 -7.16 20.25
C ALA A 186 -4.28 -7.58 20.46
N GLU A 187 -5.10 -7.59 19.40
CA GLU A 187 -6.51 -7.94 19.45
C GLU A 187 -6.80 -9.38 18.99
N TRP A 188 -5.82 -10.07 18.37
CA TRP A 188 -5.96 -11.43 17.85
C TRP A 188 -6.52 -12.40 18.89
N SER A 189 -7.61 -13.06 18.55
CA SER A 189 -8.36 -13.99 19.38
C SER A 189 -7.55 -15.22 19.83
N GLY A 190 -6.57 -15.65 19.04
CA GLY A 190 -5.69 -16.78 19.37
C GLY A 190 -4.52 -16.45 20.31
N ARG A 191 -4.35 -15.18 20.72
CA ARG A 191 -3.23 -14.77 21.58
C ARG A 191 -3.34 -15.37 22.98
N LYS A 192 -2.19 -15.69 23.59
CA LYS A 192 -2.13 -16.07 25.00
C LYS A 192 -2.33 -14.86 25.91
N LEU A 193 -3.24 -14.99 26.86
CA LEU A 193 -3.54 -13.95 27.84
C LEU A 193 -2.92 -14.32 29.19
N LYS A 194 -2.39 -13.31 29.91
CA LYS A 194 -1.78 -13.48 31.23
C LYS A 194 -2.22 -12.37 32.18
N ALA A 195 -2.64 -12.76 33.37
CA ALA A 195 -3.06 -11.88 34.45
C ALA A 195 -2.37 -12.35 35.73
N THR A 196 -1.93 -11.39 36.54
CA THR A 196 -1.23 -11.70 37.79
C THR A 196 -1.61 -10.71 38.87
N ALA A 197 -1.71 -11.18 40.11
CA ALA A 197 -1.98 -10.34 41.26
C ALA A 197 -1.25 -10.84 42.51
N PRO A 198 -0.79 -9.95 43.40
CA PRO A 198 -0.42 -10.34 44.76
C PRO A 198 -1.69 -10.70 45.55
N ILE A 199 -1.60 -11.69 46.44
CA ILE A 199 -2.70 -12.25 47.23
C ILE A 199 -2.31 -12.32 48.71
N GLY A 200 -3.28 -12.07 49.58
CA GLY A 200 -3.14 -12.07 51.03
C GLY A 200 -3.28 -10.67 51.63
N ASP A 201 -4.04 -10.58 52.71
CA ASP A 201 -4.30 -9.37 53.50
C ASP A 201 -4.21 -9.62 55.02
N GLY A 202 -3.90 -10.86 55.42
CA GLY A 202 -3.84 -11.30 56.81
C GLY A 202 -5.20 -11.55 57.47
N SER A 203 -6.32 -11.44 56.75
CA SER A 203 -7.68 -11.54 57.32
C SER A 203 -8.64 -12.38 56.47
N ALA A 204 -8.76 -12.10 55.17
CA ALA A 204 -9.65 -12.81 54.28
C ALA A 204 -9.10 -14.20 53.94
N THR A 205 -10.01 -15.17 53.88
CA THR A 205 -9.74 -16.53 53.39
C THR A 205 -10.19 -16.74 51.95
N SER A 206 -10.81 -15.73 51.33
CA SER A 206 -11.35 -15.79 49.97
C SER A 206 -10.97 -14.53 49.20
N PHE A 207 -10.38 -14.71 48.02
CA PHE A 207 -9.90 -13.62 47.16
C PHE A 207 -10.42 -13.78 45.74
N ALA A 208 -11.19 -12.80 45.27
CA ALA A 208 -11.63 -12.73 43.87
C ALA A 208 -10.58 -12.01 43.03
N VAL A 209 -10.08 -12.68 41.99
CA VAL A 209 -9.04 -12.20 41.09
C VAL A 209 -9.65 -12.01 39.71
N ASN A 210 -9.76 -10.76 39.30
CA ASN A 210 -10.27 -10.39 37.98
C ASN A 210 -9.16 -10.48 36.92
N HIS A 211 -9.36 -11.28 35.88
CA HIS A 211 -8.43 -11.48 34.76
C HIS A 211 -8.94 -10.91 33.43
N ASN A 212 -10.25 -10.65 33.27
CA ASN A 212 -10.83 -10.05 32.05
C ASN A 212 -10.57 -10.82 30.73
N PHE A 213 -10.44 -12.15 30.79
CA PHE A 213 -10.15 -12.95 29.58
C PHE A 213 -11.40 -13.36 28.80
N ASN A 214 -12.59 -13.08 29.33
CA ASN A 214 -13.87 -13.50 28.78
C ASN A 214 -13.96 -15.03 28.52
N THR A 215 -13.27 -15.83 29.33
CA THR A 215 -13.28 -17.29 29.28
C THR A 215 -13.05 -17.89 30.67
N ARG A 216 -13.66 -19.05 30.94
CA ARG A 216 -13.37 -19.88 32.12
C ARG A 216 -12.24 -20.88 31.88
N ASP A 217 -11.82 -21.05 30.63
CA ASP A 217 -10.75 -21.96 30.24
C ASP A 217 -9.40 -21.35 30.58
N VAL A 218 -9.11 -21.34 31.88
CA VAL A 218 -7.91 -20.77 32.45
C VAL A 218 -7.13 -21.79 33.26
N THR A 219 -5.81 -21.70 33.16
CA THR A 219 -4.87 -22.35 34.07
C THR A 219 -4.46 -21.35 35.15
N VAL A 220 -4.57 -21.76 36.41
CA VAL A 220 -4.32 -20.90 37.57
C VAL A 220 -3.23 -21.55 38.40
N GLY A 221 -2.13 -20.83 38.59
CA GLY A 221 -1.05 -21.22 39.51
C GLY A 221 -0.94 -20.20 40.63
N VAL A 222 -0.72 -20.68 41.86
CA VAL A 222 -0.48 -19.83 43.04
C VAL A 222 0.84 -20.24 43.66
N TYR A 223 1.71 -19.29 43.95
CA TYR A 223 3.01 -19.55 44.55
C TYR A 223 3.38 -18.49 45.59
N ARG A 224 4.37 -18.78 46.44
CA ARG A 224 4.84 -17.82 47.45
C ARG A 224 5.46 -16.59 46.77
N ASN A 225 5.10 -15.39 47.22
CA ASN A 225 5.60 -14.13 46.65
C ASN A 225 6.96 -13.70 47.23
N SER A 226 7.59 -14.56 48.03
CA SER A 226 8.94 -14.41 48.56
C SER A 226 9.55 -15.79 48.87
N GLY A 227 10.87 -15.83 49.07
CA GLY A 227 11.59 -17.08 49.36
C GLY A 227 11.71 -17.98 48.14
N ASN A 228 11.24 -19.23 48.24
CA ASN A 228 11.49 -20.28 47.26
C ASN A 228 10.55 -20.27 46.05
N TYR A 229 9.52 -19.41 46.04
CA TYR A 229 8.55 -19.31 44.94
C TYR A 229 7.89 -20.64 44.53
N ASP A 230 7.76 -21.56 45.49
CA ASP A 230 7.14 -22.86 45.30
C ASP A 230 5.61 -22.77 45.28
N GLU A 231 5.00 -23.73 44.61
CA GLU A 231 3.55 -23.77 44.38
C GLU A 231 2.80 -24.02 45.70
N VAL A 232 1.71 -23.29 45.88
CA VAL A 232 0.82 -23.36 47.04
C VAL A 232 -0.55 -23.78 46.54
N MET A 233 -0.99 -24.97 46.96
CA MET A 233 -2.32 -25.46 46.61
C MET A 233 -3.39 -24.70 47.40
N CYS A 234 -4.45 -24.31 46.70
CA CYS A 234 -5.66 -23.74 47.28
C CYS A 234 -6.87 -24.16 46.43
N ASP A 235 -8.07 -23.92 46.94
CA ASP A 235 -9.27 -24.18 46.15
C ASP A 235 -9.45 -23.05 45.12
N ILE A 236 -9.59 -23.43 43.86
CA ILE A 236 -9.72 -22.51 42.72
C ILE A 236 -11.13 -22.65 42.13
N GLU A 237 -11.92 -21.60 42.24
CA GLU A 237 -13.26 -21.50 41.66
C GLU A 237 -13.26 -20.57 40.45
N ARG A 238 -13.76 -21.04 39.30
CA ARG A 238 -13.90 -20.25 38.06
C ARG A 238 -15.22 -19.48 38.05
N THR A 239 -15.33 -18.53 38.97
CA THR A 239 -16.56 -17.81 39.35
C THR A 239 -17.34 -17.31 38.13
N ASN A 240 -16.70 -16.59 37.22
CA ASN A 240 -17.30 -16.13 35.96
C ASN A 240 -16.25 -16.06 34.83
N LEU A 241 -16.64 -15.58 33.64
CA LEU A 241 -15.78 -15.49 32.47
C LEU A 241 -14.55 -14.57 32.65
N ASN A 242 -14.56 -13.70 33.65
CA ASN A 242 -13.51 -12.72 33.90
C ASN A 242 -12.89 -12.85 35.28
N THR A 243 -13.35 -13.76 36.14
CA THR A 243 -12.93 -13.79 37.55
C THR A 243 -12.77 -15.23 38.05
N VAL A 244 -11.66 -15.46 38.75
CA VAL A 244 -11.39 -16.66 39.54
C VAL A 244 -11.39 -16.30 41.02
N THR A 245 -11.95 -17.14 41.88
CA THR A 245 -11.89 -16.99 43.34
C THR A 245 -10.98 -18.05 43.94
N LEU A 246 -9.98 -17.60 44.70
CA LEU A 246 -9.07 -18.45 45.46
C LEU A 246 -9.55 -18.55 46.90
N LYS A 247 -9.64 -19.76 47.46
CA LYS A 247 -10.04 -19.99 48.85
C LYS A 247 -8.95 -20.73 49.62
N PHE A 248 -8.68 -20.25 50.82
CA PHE A 248 -7.64 -20.76 51.70
C PHE A 248 -8.24 -21.18 53.04
N ALA A 249 -7.69 -22.23 53.64
CA ALA A 249 -8.10 -22.64 54.99
C ALA A 249 -7.69 -21.63 56.08
N VAL A 250 -6.59 -20.89 55.84
CA VAL A 250 -6.06 -19.85 56.73
C VAL A 250 -5.77 -18.61 55.89
N ALA A 251 -6.10 -17.43 56.43
CA ALA A 251 -5.85 -16.17 55.74
C ALA A 251 -4.34 -15.99 55.47
N PRO A 252 -3.92 -15.89 54.20
CA PRO A 252 -2.53 -15.62 53.87
C PRO A 252 -2.13 -14.22 54.37
N ALA A 253 -0.91 -14.09 54.89
CA ALA A 253 -0.37 -12.79 55.29
C ALA A 253 -0.32 -11.80 54.11
N ALA A 254 -0.25 -10.50 54.43
CA ALA A 254 -0.30 -9.42 53.44
C ALA A 254 0.67 -9.64 52.27
N THR A 255 0.15 -9.78 51.05
CA THR A 255 0.89 -10.00 49.81
C THR A 255 1.85 -11.20 49.81
N ALA A 256 1.62 -12.19 50.68
CA ALA A 256 2.47 -13.36 50.85
C ALA A 256 2.45 -14.32 49.66
N LEU A 257 1.38 -14.30 48.86
CA LEU A 257 1.20 -15.17 47.70
C LEU A 257 1.07 -14.36 46.42
N ARG A 258 1.31 -15.00 45.28
CA ARG A 258 1.08 -14.45 43.95
C ARG A 258 0.32 -15.45 43.10
N VAL A 259 -0.68 -14.97 42.38
CA VAL A 259 -1.44 -15.76 41.42
C VAL A 259 -1.01 -15.41 39.99
N VAL A 260 -0.97 -16.42 39.13
CA VAL A 260 -0.82 -16.30 37.68
C VAL A 260 -1.98 -17.03 37.04
N ILE A 261 -2.70 -16.34 36.16
CA ILE A 261 -3.83 -16.86 35.40
C ILE A 261 -3.48 -16.75 33.92
N ILE A 262 -3.57 -17.86 33.18
CA ILE A 262 -3.26 -17.94 31.75
C ILE A 262 -4.45 -18.54 30.99
N ALA A 263 -4.77 -17.97 29.83
CA ALA A 263 -5.67 -18.52 28.81
C ALA A 263 -4.93 -18.67 27.48
#